data_AF-A0A354U5V1-F1
#
_entry.id   AF-A0A354U5V1-F1
#
_cell.length_a   1.000
_cell.length_b   1.000
_cell.length_c   1.000
_cell.angle_alpha   90.00
_cell.angle_beta   90.00
_cell.angle_gamma   90.00
#
_symmetry.space_group_name_H-M   'P 1'
#
loop_
_entity.id
_entity.type
_entity.pdbx_description
1 polymer ?
#
loop_
_entity_poly.entity_id
_entity_poly.type
_entity_poly.pdbx_seq_one_letter_code
_entity_poly.pdbx_strand_id
1 'polypeptide(L)'
;MPPFSAKTLVSERWPDREMQLSELRLEVGDRLIACSDGVTQAGLGQRNYKFGWGRRGLMKFVQELIARQPDISAKDIAQAVAYQALSINPNRKCIDDISCLVIYLRKPRVCRVLTGPPFRKERDQEFAALAQPETGADRVIICGGTTANIIERELRTKVEIDLKMVRFSKGLPPPGIIPGIGIVTEGILTLTRVASDLESGNWDDSPPAAKDIINGMLESDIIEFIVGTKVNEAHQDPNLPVDLEIRRNIIKRLHDILKQNYRKQVSIKYY
;
A
#
# COMPACT_ATOMS: atom_id res chain seq x y z
N MET A 1 17.61 16.83 -13.87
CA MET A 1 18.60 16.40 -14.90
C MET A 1 18.12 16.85 -16.27
N PRO A 2 19.00 17.38 -17.12
CA PRO A 2 18.68 17.55 -18.54
C PRO A 2 18.50 16.17 -19.20
N PRO A 3 17.64 16.04 -20.23
CA PRO A 3 17.49 14.79 -20.97
C PRO A 3 18.76 14.44 -21.73
N PHE A 4 19.01 13.14 -21.92
CA PHE A 4 20.14 12.62 -22.69
C PHE A 4 19.95 12.86 -24.20
N SER A 5 18.71 12.79 -24.67
CA SER A 5 18.33 13.18 -26.02
C SER A 5 16.99 13.92 -25.98
N ALA A 6 16.84 14.91 -26.85
CA ALA A 6 15.57 15.61 -27.05
C ALA A 6 15.38 15.82 -28.55
N LYS A 7 14.21 15.49 -29.08
CA LYS A 7 13.84 15.75 -30.48
C LYS A 7 12.41 16.25 -30.57
N THR A 8 12.16 17.18 -31.47
CA THR A 8 10.82 17.64 -31.82
C THR A 8 10.34 16.87 -33.04
N LEU A 9 9.16 16.27 -32.93
CA LEU A 9 8.46 15.63 -34.03
C LEU A 9 7.28 16.51 -34.40
N VAL A 10 7.16 16.83 -35.69
CA VAL A 10 6.05 17.61 -36.23
C VAL A 10 5.22 16.68 -37.11
N SER A 11 3.90 16.72 -36.95
CA SER A 11 3.02 15.91 -37.79
C SER A 11 3.01 16.46 -39.22
N GLU A 12 3.22 15.59 -40.21
CA GLU A 12 3.06 15.97 -41.63
C GLU A 12 1.64 16.49 -41.94
N ARG A 13 0.64 15.98 -41.22
CA ARG A 13 -0.78 16.34 -41.40
C ARG A 13 -1.21 17.55 -40.57
N TRP A 14 -0.53 17.82 -39.46
CA TRP A 14 -0.84 18.92 -38.52
C TRP A 14 0.45 19.65 -38.13
N PRO A 15 0.97 20.54 -39.00
CA PRO A 15 2.26 21.19 -38.79
C PRO A 15 2.32 22.10 -37.56
N ASP A 16 1.16 22.50 -37.04
CA ASP A 16 0.95 23.30 -35.83
C ASP A 16 1.03 22.45 -34.53
N ARG A 17 1.10 21.12 -34.65
CA ARG A 17 1.21 20.21 -33.52
C ARG A 17 2.62 19.63 -33.44
N GLU A 18 3.38 20.15 -32.48
CA GLU A 18 4.69 19.66 -32.13
C GLU A 18 4.63 18.68 -30.96
N MET A 19 5.40 17.60 -31.04
CA MET A 19 5.62 16.66 -29.95
C MET A 19 7.10 16.65 -29.58
N GLN A 20 7.41 17.01 -28.34
CA GLN A 20 8.77 16.87 -27.82
C GLN A 20 8.95 15.47 -27.24
N LEU A 21 9.89 14.70 -27.81
CA LEU A 21 10.34 13.44 -27.23
C LEU A 21 11.64 13.69 -26.47
N SER A 22 11.70 13.27 -25.21
CA SER A 22 12.89 13.36 -24.37
C SER A 22 13.21 12.00 -23.76
N GLU A 23 14.49 11.62 -23.80
CA GLU A 23 14.99 10.41 -23.15
C GLU A 23 15.70 10.79 -21.84
N LEU A 24 15.31 10.15 -20.75
CA LEU A 24 15.78 10.44 -19.41
C LEU A 24 16.42 9.18 -18.84
N ARG A 25 17.59 9.33 -18.21
CA ARG A 25 18.16 8.30 -17.35
C ARG A 25 17.70 8.58 -15.93
N LEU A 26 17.04 7.60 -15.32
CA LEU A 26 16.48 7.70 -13.98
C LEU A 26 17.07 6.62 -13.09
N GLU A 27 17.22 6.94 -11.82
CA GLU A 27 17.71 6.04 -10.77
C GLU A 27 16.59 5.66 -9.79
N VAL A 28 16.83 4.59 -9.02
CA VAL A 28 15.91 4.21 -7.94
C VAL A 28 15.86 5.35 -6.93
N GLY A 29 14.66 5.87 -6.65
CA GLY A 29 14.50 7.10 -5.87
C GLY A 29 14.07 8.29 -6.72
N ASP A 30 14.17 8.25 -8.04
CA ASP A 30 13.75 9.38 -8.87
C ASP A 30 12.22 9.47 -8.98
N ARG A 31 11.75 10.72 -9.00
CA ARG A 31 10.34 11.06 -9.22
C ARG A 31 10.21 11.96 -10.45
N LEU A 32 9.37 11.56 -11.39
CA LEU A 32 8.90 12.42 -12.47
C LEU A 32 7.56 13.03 -12.07
N ILE A 33 7.43 14.34 -12.25
CA ILE A 33 6.22 15.08 -11.90
C ILE A 33 5.77 15.87 -13.13
N ALA A 34 4.53 15.65 -13.52
CA ALA A 34 3.83 16.42 -14.54
C ALA A 34 2.59 17.04 -13.92
N CYS A 35 2.28 18.29 -14.24
CA CYS A 35 1.11 18.97 -13.70
C CYS A 35 0.50 19.92 -14.74
N SER A 36 -0.79 20.22 -14.58
CA SER A 36 -1.43 21.30 -15.34
C SER A 36 -0.87 22.65 -14.93
N ASP A 37 -1.11 23.66 -15.75
CA ASP A 37 -0.80 25.03 -15.43
C ASP A 37 -1.57 25.55 -14.22
N GLY A 38 -2.79 25.05 -13.94
CA GLY A 38 -3.53 25.32 -12.69
C GLY A 38 -2.73 25.07 -11.39
N VAL A 39 -1.72 24.17 -11.41
CA VAL A 39 -0.75 24.04 -10.32
C VAL A 39 0.24 25.21 -10.32
N THR A 40 0.92 25.45 -11.45
CA THR A 40 2.00 26.45 -11.53
C THR A 40 1.50 27.89 -11.47
N GLN A 41 0.28 28.16 -11.91
CA GLN A 41 -0.37 29.46 -11.88
C GLN A 41 -1.14 29.70 -10.58
N ALA A 42 -1.10 28.76 -9.62
CA ALA A 42 -1.77 28.93 -8.34
C ALA A 42 -1.36 30.26 -7.67
N GLY A 43 -2.34 31.06 -7.29
CA GLY A 43 -2.18 32.37 -6.68
C GLY A 43 -1.70 33.48 -7.61
N LEU A 44 -1.72 33.29 -8.93
CA LEU A 44 -1.32 34.32 -9.90
C LEU A 44 -1.99 35.67 -9.61
N GLY A 45 -1.18 36.74 -9.61
CA GLY A 45 -1.64 38.10 -9.30
C GLY A 45 -1.72 38.45 -7.81
N GLN A 46 -1.53 37.49 -6.88
CA GLN A 46 -1.49 37.80 -5.45
C GLN A 46 -0.15 38.40 -5.03
N ARG A 47 -0.16 39.12 -3.88
CA ARG A 47 1.03 39.80 -3.33
C ARG A 47 2.25 38.89 -3.19
N ASN A 48 2.07 37.66 -2.70
CA ASN A 48 3.16 36.69 -2.50
C ASN A 48 3.39 35.76 -3.71
N TYR A 49 2.49 35.80 -4.71
CA TYR A 49 2.47 34.90 -5.87
C TYR A 49 2.20 35.70 -7.16
N LYS A 50 2.90 36.83 -7.34
CA LYS A 50 2.67 37.75 -8.47
C LYS A 50 2.72 37.06 -9.82
N PHE A 51 3.58 36.05 -9.97
CA PHE A 51 3.75 35.23 -11.17
C PHE A 51 3.27 33.77 -10.97
N GLY A 52 2.38 33.54 -10.00
CA GLY A 52 1.94 32.21 -9.58
C GLY A 52 2.96 31.49 -8.69
N TRP A 53 2.62 30.26 -8.28
CA TRP A 53 3.49 29.39 -7.50
C TRP A 53 4.78 29.02 -8.25
N GLY A 54 4.63 28.79 -9.56
CA GLY A 54 5.70 28.55 -10.51
C GLY A 54 6.45 27.22 -10.30
N ARG A 55 7.23 26.84 -11.33
CA ARG A 55 8.03 25.61 -11.31
C ARG A 55 9.01 25.55 -10.13
N ARG A 56 9.65 26.67 -9.77
CA ARG A 56 10.61 26.73 -8.67
C ARG A 56 9.95 26.48 -7.31
N GLY A 57 8.76 27.06 -7.08
CA GLY A 57 8.01 26.86 -5.84
C GLY A 57 7.54 25.42 -5.70
N LEU A 58 6.99 24.85 -6.78
CA LEU A 58 6.61 23.44 -6.84
C LEU A 58 7.78 22.51 -6.54
N MET A 59 8.92 22.70 -7.22
CA MET A 59 10.11 21.87 -7.01
C MET A 59 10.59 21.91 -5.56
N LYS A 60 10.67 23.11 -4.96
CA LYS A 60 11.11 23.27 -3.57
C LYS A 60 10.17 22.52 -2.60
N PHE A 61 8.87 22.70 -2.76
CA PHE A 61 7.86 22.04 -1.92
C PHE A 61 7.97 20.51 -1.98
N VAL A 62 8.06 19.94 -3.19
CA VAL A 62 8.22 18.50 -3.37
C VAL A 62 9.53 18.01 -2.76
N GLN A 63 10.64 18.74 -2.96
CA GLN A 63 11.93 18.38 -2.37
C GLN A 63 11.87 18.36 -0.83
N GLU A 64 11.18 19.31 -0.21
CA GLU A 64 10.97 19.34 1.23
C GLU A 64 10.10 18.18 1.72
N LEU A 65 9.06 17.80 0.97
CA LEU A 65 8.26 16.60 1.28
C LEU A 65 9.11 15.34 1.24
N ILE A 66 9.89 15.15 0.17
CA ILE A 66 10.76 13.97 0.01
C ILE A 66 11.86 13.96 1.06
N ALA A 67 12.43 15.11 1.43
CA ALA A 67 13.44 15.20 2.47
C ALA A 67 12.91 14.79 3.85
N ARG A 68 11.63 15.10 4.15
CA ARG A 68 10.97 14.71 5.40
C ARG A 68 10.58 13.24 5.42
N GLN A 69 10.10 12.72 4.29
CA GLN A 69 9.66 11.34 4.15
C GLN A 69 10.19 10.77 2.82
N PRO A 70 11.42 10.20 2.81
CA PRO A 70 12.06 9.71 1.58
C PRO A 70 11.30 8.63 0.84
N ASP A 71 10.37 7.96 1.52
CA ASP A 71 9.55 6.87 1.02
C ASP A 71 8.09 7.28 0.74
N ILE A 72 7.77 8.58 0.79
CA ILE A 72 6.43 9.11 0.47
C ILE A 72 5.96 8.61 -0.91
N SER A 73 4.69 8.20 -0.98
CA SER A 73 4.13 7.58 -2.18
C SER A 73 3.89 8.60 -3.30
N ALA A 74 3.87 8.13 -4.55
CA ALA A 74 3.54 8.98 -5.69
C ALA A 74 2.14 9.60 -5.56
N LYS A 75 1.18 8.85 -5.01
CA LYS A 75 -0.19 9.31 -4.74
C LYS A 75 -0.18 10.49 -3.75
N ASP A 76 0.54 10.34 -2.64
CA ASP A 76 0.55 11.35 -1.58
C ASP A 76 1.27 12.62 -2.05
N ILE A 77 2.36 12.49 -2.82
CA ILE A 77 2.99 13.65 -3.47
C ILE A 77 2.00 14.36 -4.41
N ALA A 78 1.31 13.60 -5.28
CA ALA A 78 0.36 14.18 -6.24
C ALA A 78 -0.77 14.93 -5.53
N GLN A 79 -1.35 14.33 -4.49
CA GLN A 79 -2.38 14.95 -3.66
C GLN A 79 -1.85 16.18 -2.92
N ALA A 80 -0.68 16.08 -2.29
CA ALA A 80 -0.06 17.20 -1.57
C ALA A 80 0.20 18.39 -2.50
N VAL A 81 0.67 18.15 -3.73
CA VAL A 81 0.85 19.20 -4.74
C VAL A 81 -0.47 19.86 -5.12
N ALA A 82 -1.52 19.06 -5.38
CA ALA A 82 -2.83 19.59 -5.73
C ALA A 82 -3.45 20.42 -4.58
N TYR A 83 -3.39 19.90 -3.35
CA TYR A 83 -3.87 20.62 -2.17
C TYR A 83 -3.05 21.89 -1.89
N GLN A 84 -1.74 21.84 -2.09
CA GLN A 84 -0.89 23.02 -1.93
C GLN A 84 -1.26 24.10 -2.94
N ALA A 85 -1.43 23.76 -4.21
CA ALA A 85 -1.90 24.69 -5.24
C ALA A 85 -3.27 25.29 -4.89
N LEU A 86 -4.24 24.47 -4.46
CA LEU A 86 -5.54 24.93 -4.00
C LEU A 86 -5.41 25.89 -2.81
N SER A 87 -4.53 25.59 -1.85
CA SER A 87 -4.32 26.40 -0.65
C SER A 87 -3.73 27.78 -0.93
N ILE A 88 -2.95 27.89 -2.02
CA ILE A 88 -2.33 29.14 -2.48
C ILE A 88 -3.38 30.05 -3.14
N ASN A 89 -4.41 29.47 -3.76
CA ASN A 89 -5.47 30.26 -4.39
C ASN A 89 -6.29 31.05 -3.35
N PRO A 90 -6.85 32.22 -3.75
CA PRO A 90 -7.68 33.02 -2.87
C PRO A 90 -8.86 32.21 -2.35
N ASN A 91 -9.14 32.32 -1.05
CA ASN A 91 -10.24 31.62 -0.39
C ASN A 91 -10.21 30.09 -0.54
N ARG A 92 -9.06 29.49 -0.88
CA ARG A 92 -8.88 28.05 -1.13
C ARG A 92 -9.85 27.49 -2.18
N LYS A 93 -10.14 28.27 -3.23
CA LYS A 93 -11.00 27.87 -4.33
C LYS A 93 -10.19 27.44 -5.56
N CYS A 94 -10.73 26.47 -6.30
CA CYS A 94 -10.23 26.12 -7.61
C CYS A 94 -10.60 27.27 -8.57
N ILE A 95 -9.61 28.00 -9.07
CA ILE A 95 -9.81 29.01 -10.11
C ILE A 95 -9.75 28.36 -11.50
N ASP A 96 -8.93 27.32 -11.62
CA ASP A 96 -8.70 26.50 -12.82
C ASP A 96 -8.48 25.04 -12.39
N ASP A 97 -8.53 24.10 -13.32
CA ASP A 97 -8.36 22.67 -13.06
C ASP A 97 -6.94 22.33 -12.56
N ILE A 98 -6.86 21.75 -11.36
CA ILE A 98 -5.61 21.37 -10.71
C ILE A 98 -5.38 19.87 -10.92
N SER A 99 -4.42 19.53 -11.79
CA SER A 99 -4.03 18.15 -12.07
C SER A 99 -2.54 17.94 -11.80
N CYS A 100 -2.20 16.81 -11.16
CA CYS A 100 -0.82 16.41 -10.88
C CYS A 100 -0.66 14.89 -11.06
N LEU A 101 0.36 14.51 -11.82
CA LEU A 101 0.80 13.14 -12.05
C LEU A 101 2.21 12.98 -11.49
N VAL A 102 2.42 11.92 -10.72
CA VAL A 102 3.74 11.57 -10.18
C VAL A 102 4.05 10.12 -10.58
N ILE A 103 5.22 9.91 -11.17
CA ILE A 103 5.80 8.59 -11.42
C ILE A 103 6.99 8.45 -10.48
N TYR A 104 6.98 7.42 -9.64
CA TYR A 104 8.05 7.16 -8.68
C TYR A 104 8.75 5.84 -9.04
N LEU A 105 10.01 5.94 -9.47
CA LEU A 105 10.86 4.78 -9.72
C LEU A 105 11.42 4.25 -8.42
N ARG A 106 11.01 3.04 -8.05
CA ARG A 106 11.39 2.40 -6.79
C ARG A 106 11.47 0.89 -6.95
N LYS A 107 12.09 0.24 -5.96
CA LYS A 107 11.92 -1.19 -5.75
C LYS A 107 10.46 -1.46 -5.31
N PRO A 108 9.78 -2.47 -5.90
CA PRO A 108 8.45 -2.86 -5.47
C PRO A 108 8.44 -3.22 -3.97
N ARG A 109 7.48 -2.69 -3.22
CA ARG A 109 7.27 -3.05 -1.82
C ARG A 109 6.47 -4.34 -1.71
N VAL A 110 6.90 -5.22 -0.81
CA VAL A 110 6.29 -6.52 -0.57
C VAL A 110 5.55 -6.50 0.77
N CYS A 111 4.24 -6.73 0.73
CA CYS A 111 3.44 -7.06 1.92
C CYS A 111 3.16 -8.56 1.93
N ARG A 112 3.60 -9.24 2.99
CA ARG A 112 3.42 -10.68 3.16
C ARG A 112 2.39 -10.97 4.25
N VAL A 113 1.40 -11.79 3.90
CA VAL A 113 0.32 -12.20 4.79
C VAL A 113 0.46 -13.69 5.07
N LEU A 114 0.76 -14.04 6.32
CA LEU A 114 0.81 -15.42 6.79
C LEU A 114 -0.52 -15.77 7.46
N THR A 115 -1.14 -16.86 7.06
CA THR A 115 -2.42 -17.29 7.64
C THR A 115 -2.61 -18.80 7.67
N GLY A 116 -3.08 -19.30 8.82
CA GLY A 116 -3.30 -20.72 9.04
C GLY A 116 -2.01 -21.49 9.31
N PRO A 117 -2.06 -22.56 10.11
CA PRO A 117 -0.91 -23.43 10.36
C PRO A 117 -0.56 -24.30 9.13
N PRO A 118 0.73 -24.56 8.86
CA PRO A 118 1.16 -25.53 7.85
C PRO A 118 0.54 -26.91 8.06
N PHE A 119 0.28 -27.67 6.98
CA PHE A 119 -0.28 -29.02 7.09
C PHE A 119 0.57 -29.95 7.95
N ARG A 120 1.89 -29.84 7.80
CA ARG A 120 2.90 -30.65 8.50
C ARG A 120 3.67 -29.79 9.49
N LYS A 121 3.72 -30.22 10.74
CA LYS A 121 4.42 -29.51 11.83
C LYS A 121 5.92 -29.36 11.54
N GLU A 122 6.50 -30.29 10.78
CA GLU A 122 7.91 -30.25 10.38
C GLU A 122 8.23 -29.02 9.51
N ARG A 123 7.22 -28.40 8.89
CA ARG A 123 7.36 -27.18 8.10
C ARG A 123 7.15 -25.90 8.89
N ASP A 124 6.86 -25.98 10.19
CA ASP A 124 6.61 -24.80 11.02
C ASP A 124 7.81 -23.84 11.02
N GLN A 125 9.04 -24.37 11.09
CA GLN A 125 10.26 -23.56 11.06
C GLN A 125 10.42 -22.83 9.71
N GLU A 126 10.21 -23.53 8.59
CA GLU A 126 10.29 -22.95 7.24
C GLU A 126 9.20 -21.87 7.04
N PHE A 127 7.98 -22.16 7.48
CA PHE A 127 6.85 -21.23 7.43
C PHE A 127 7.12 -19.98 8.27
N ALA A 128 7.65 -20.17 9.49
CA ALA A 128 7.95 -19.06 10.38
C ALA A 128 9.09 -18.18 9.86
N ALA A 129 10.10 -18.78 9.22
CA ALA A 129 11.22 -18.04 8.65
C ALA A 129 10.75 -17.01 7.61
N LEU A 130 9.65 -17.25 6.89
CA LEU A 130 9.07 -16.31 5.93
C LEU A 130 8.50 -15.03 6.56
N ALA A 131 8.32 -14.98 7.88
CA ALA A 131 7.93 -13.76 8.58
C ALA A 131 9.13 -12.82 8.83
N GLN A 132 10.36 -13.29 8.66
CA GLN A 132 11.54 -12.48 8.93
C GLN A 132 11.80 -11.45 7.82
N PRO A 133 12.14 -10.19 8.13
CA PRO A 133 12.37 -9.13 7.12
C PRO A 133 13.42 -9.50 6.06
N GLU A 134 14.43 -10.29 6.43
CA GLU A 134 15.52 -10.74 5.57
C GLU A 134 15.03 -11.60 4.39
N THR A 135 13.81 -12.14 4.48
CA THR A 135 13.16 -12.90 3.41
C THR A 135 12.42 -12.03 2.39
N GLY A 136 12.71 -10.72 2.39
CA GLY A 136 12.31 -9.77 1.35
C GLY A 136 10.90 -9.20 1.51
N ALA A 137 10.28 -9.32 2.68
CA ALA A 137 9.03 -8.63 2.98
C ALA A 137 9.30 -7.28 3.65
N ASP A 138 8.79 -6.19 3.08
CA ASP A 138 8.83 -4.85 3.70
C ASP A 138 7.80 -4.72 4.83
N ARG A 139 6.72 -5.50 4.74
CA ARG A 139 5.66 -5.55 5.75
C ARG A 139 5.17 -6.98 5.92
N VAL A 140 5.03 -7.41 7.17
CA VAL A 140 4.49 -8.73 7.50
C VAL A 140 3.21 -8.59 8.31
N ILE A 141 2.21 -9.38 7.93
CA ILE A 141 0.90 -9.48 8.58
C ILE A 141 0.70 -10.94 8.94
N ILE A 142 0.54 -11.22 10.23
CA ILE A 142 0.28 -12.56 10.76
C ILE A 142 -1.19 -12.62 11.15
N CYS A 143 -1.96 -13.40 10.40
CA CYS A 143 -3.40 -13.56 10.60
C CYS A 143 -3.69 -14.93 11.22
N GLY A 144 -4.15 -14.95 12.47
CA GLY A 144 -4.51 -16.18 13.19
C GLY A 144 -3.70 -16.39 14.46
N GLY A 145 -4.37 -16.69 15.57
CA GLY A 145 -3.71 -17.03 16.84
C GLY A 145 -2.77 -18.24 16.71
N THR A 146 -3.20 -19.32 16.05
CA THR A 146 -2.34 -20.49 15.83
C THR A 146 -1.13 -20.15 14.95
N THR A 147 -1.31 -19.30 13.93
CA THR A 147 -0.23 -18.79 13.10
C THR A 147 0.78 -18.02 13.96
N ALA A 148 0.30 -17.08 14.78
CA ALA A 148 1.13 -16.28 15.66
C ALA A 148 1.92 -17.13 16.66
N ASN A 149 1.29 -18.12 17.29
CA ASN A 149 1.96 -19.04 18.21
C ASN A 149 3.09 -19.83 17.53
N ILE A 150 2.94 -20.20 16.26
CA ILE A 150 4.02 -20.84 15.48
C ILE A 150 5.19 -19.87 15.30
N ILE A 151 4.91 -18.62 14.90
CA ILE A 151 5.94 -17.58 14.74
C ILE A 151 6.68 -17.32 16.06
N GLU A 152 5.96 -17.13 17.16
CA GLU A 152 6.54 -16.91 18.49
C GLU A 152 7.47 -18.05 18.90
N ARG A 153 7.02 -19.30 18.73
CA ARG A 153 7.77 -20.50 19.10
C ARG A 153 9.04 -20.65 18.27
N GLU A 154 8.92 -20.59 16.94
CA GLU A 154 10.02 -20.87 16.03
C GLU A 154 11.05 -19.74 15.98
N LEU A 155 10.60 -18.48 16.08
CA LEU A 155 11.48 -17.31 16.05
C LEU A 155 11.87 -16.79 17.44
N ARG A 156 11.43 -17.48 18.51
CA ARG A 156 11.72 -17.13 19.92
C ARG A 156 11.38 -15.68 20.24
N THR A 157 10.22 -15.25 19.77
CA THR A 157 9.71 -13.88 19.92
C THR A 157 8.36 -13.90 20.65
N LYS A 158 7.80 -12.72 20.93
CA LYS A 158 6.50 -12.59 21.60
C LYS A 158 5.60 -11.57 20.93
N VAL A 159 4.31 -11.86 20.92
CA VAL A 159 3.26 -10.91 20.53
C VAL A 159 3.01 -9.95 21.69
N GLU A 160 3.18 -8.68 21.41
CA GLU A 160 2.82 -7.57 22.28
C GLU A 160 1.43 -7.05 21.89
N ILE A 161 0.52 -6.96 22.85
CA ILE A 161 -0.84 -6.46 22.61
C ILE A 161 -1.03 -5.20 23.45
N ASP A 162 -1.38 -4.08 22.82
CA ASP A 162 -1.81 -2.90 23.56
C ASP A 162 -3.27 -3.06 24.00
N LEU A 163 -3.45 -3.49 25.25
CA LEU A 163 -4.76 -3.68 25.87
C LEU A 163 -5.63 -2.41 25.89
N LYS A 164 -5.04 -1.22 25.71
CA LYS A 164 -5.80 0.04 25.59
C LYS A 164 -6.66 0.07 24.33
N MET A 165 -6.28 -0.68 23.29
CA MET A 165 -7.00 -0.74 22.01
C MET A 165 -8.28 -1.56 22.05
N VAL A 166 -8.49 -2.38 23.09
CA VAL A 166 -9.70 -3.23 23.23
C VAL A 166 -10.99 -2.41 23.18
N ARG A 167 -10.98 -1.16 23.68
CA ARG A 167 -12.17 -0.29 23.66
C ARG A 167 -12.57 0.21 22.26
N PHE A 168 -11.67 0.13 21.29
CA PHE A 168 -11.87 0.65 19.93
C PHE A 168 -12.09 -0.45 18.89
N SER A 169 -12.17 -1.70 19.34
CA SER A 169 -11.95 -2.85 18.47
C SER A 169 -13.21 -3.28 17.70
N LYS A 170 -14.35 -2.59 17.88
CA LYS A 170 -15.62 -2.73 17.13
C LYS A 170 -15.98 -4.19 16.77
N GLY A 171 -15.79 -5.12 17.71
CA GLY A 171 -16.14 -6.55 17.54
C GLY A 171 -15.02 -7.47 17.03
N LEU A 172 -13.85 -6.97 16.67
CA LEU A 172 -12.63 -7.77 16.46
C LEU A 172 -11.66 -7.59 17.64
N PRO A 173 -10.76 -8.54 17.94
CA PRO A 173 -9.66 -8.32 18.88
C PRO A 173 -8.73 -7.18 18.41
N PRO A 174 -8.09 -6.43 19.32
CA PRO A 174 -7.07 -5.45 18.92
C PRO A 174 -5.89 -6.15 18.22
N PRO A 175 -5.21 -5.48 17.28
CA PRO A 175 -4.00 -6.03 16.68
C PRO A 175 -2.88 -6.14 17.73
N GLY A 176 -2.12 -7.21 17.65
CA GLY A 176 -0.84 -7.35 18.32
C GLY A 176 0.32 -6.96 17.40
N ILE A 177 1.51 -6.85 17.95
CA ILE A 177 2.75 -6.57 17.22
C ILE A 177 3.81 -7.57 17.68
N ILE A 178 4.59 -8.09 16.74
CA ILE A 178 5.84 -8.77 17.04
C ILE A 178 6.97 -7.82 16.64
N PRO A 179 7.73 -7.25 17.59
CA PRO A 179 8.79 -6.29 17.30
C PRO A 179 9.78 -6.83 16.27
N GLY A 180 10.08 -6.02 15.25
CA GLY A 180 10.98 -6.40 14.16
C GLY A 180 10.39 -7.35 13.12
N ILE A 181 9.15 -7.83 13.29
CA ILE A 181 8.49 -8.75 12.35
C ILE A 181 7.29 -8.09 11.70
N GLY A 182 6.24 -7.79 12.47
CA GLY A 182 4.99 -7.32 11.87
C GLY A 182 3.81 -7.30 12.81
N ILE A 183 2.62 -7.06 12.25
CA ILE A 183 1.37 -7.01 13.00
C ILE A 183 0.72 -8.39 13.09
N VAL A 184 0.02 -8.65 14.18
CA VAL A 184 -0.72 -9.87 14.45
C VAL A 184 -2.20 -9.54 14.57
N THR A 185 -3.06 -10.29 13.88
CA THR A 185 -4.52 -10.10 13.91
C THR A 185 -5.24 -11.43 14.12
N GLU A 186 -6.55 -11.36 14.36
CA GLU A 186 -7.37 -12.54 14.73
C GLU A 186 -7.32 -13.65 13.69
N GLY A 187 -7.30 -13.35 12.40
CA GLY A 187 -7.29 -14.36 11.35
C GLY A 187 -8.40 -14.17 10.33
N ILE A 188 -9.22 -15.21 10.18
CA ILE A 188 -10.15 -15.35 9.05
C ILE A 188 -11.29 -14.33 9.10
N LEU A 189 -11.77 -13.94 10.28
CA LEU A 189 -12.83 -12.95 10.43
C LEU A 189 -12.30 -11.57 10.01
N THR A 190 -11.08 -11.24 10.43
CA THR A 190 -10.42 -9.99 10.02
C THR A 190 -10.21 -9.94 8.51
N LEU A 191 -9.69 -11.02 7.90
CA LEU A 191 -9.52 -11.09 6.44
C LEU A 191 -10.83 -11.02 5.67
N THR A 192 -11.91 -11.58 6.23
CA THR A 192 -13.26 -11.48 5.65
C THR A 192 -13.76 -10.04 5.64
N ARG A 193 -13.52 -9.32 6.74
CA ARG A 193 -13.84 -7.89 6.82
C ARG A 193 -13.02 -7.08 5.81
N VAL A 194 -11.70 -7.33 5.73
CA VAL A 194 -10.80 -6.68 4.76
C VAL A 194 -11.26 -6.89 3.33
N ALA A 195 -11.70 -8.11 2.96
CA ALA A 195 -12.21 -8.37 1.62
C ALA A 195 -13.48 -7.56 1.32
N SER A 196 -14.42 -7.51 2.26
CA SER A 196 -15.64 -6.72 2.11
C SER A 196 -15.37 -5.23 1.95
N ASP A 197 -14.41 -4.71 2.71
CA ASP A 197 -14.02 -3.31 2.74
C ASP A 197 -13.28 -2.88 1.46
N LEU A 198 -12.38 -3.73 0.94
CA LEU A 198 -11.71 -3.50 -0.33
C LEU A 198 -12.68 -3.63 -1.51
N GLU A 199 -13.68 -4.50 -1.42
CA GLU A 199 -14.67 -4.65 -2.49
C GLU A 199 -15.62 -3.44 -2.55
N SER A 200 -16.02 -2.90 -1.38
CA SER A 200 -16.86 -1.71 -1.31
C SER A 200 -16.09 -0.41 -1.62
N GLY A 201 -14.76 -0.43 -1.49
CA GLY A 201 -13.93 0.77 -1.60
C GLY A 201 -14.06 1.73 -0.40
N ASN A 202 -14.69 1.30 0.70
CA ASN A 202 -14.91 2.11 1.90
C ASN A 202 -14.59 1.31 3.17
N TRP A 203 -13.63 1.83 3.94
CA TRP A 203 -13.18 1.27 5.22
C TRP A 203 -13.05 2.32 6.32
N ASP A 204 -13.69 3.49 6.17
CA ASP A 204 -13.60 4.59 7.14
C ASP A 204 -14.07 4.17 8.53
N ASP A 205 -15.04 3.26 8.60
CA ASP A 205 -15.59 2.74 9.85
C ASP A 205 -15.03 1.40 10.30
N SER A 206 -14.08 0.83 9.55
CA SER A 206 -13.57 -0.50 9.81
C SER A 206 -12.75 -0.58 11.11
N PRO A 207 -12.72 -1.75 11.77
CA PRO A 207 -11.89 -1.96 12.95
C PRO A 207 -10.41 -1.68 12.66
N PRO A 208 -9.63 -1.23 13.66
CA PRO A 208 -8.21 -0.92 13.50
C PRO A 208 -7.40 -2.02 12.80
N ALA A 209 -7.57 -3.28 13.23
CA ALA A 209 -6.87 -4.42 12.62
C ALA A 209 -7.16 -4.58 11.11
N ALA A 210 -8.40 -4.35 10.67
CA ALA A 210 -8.75 -4.41 9.25
C ALA A 210 -8.11 -3.25 8.48
N LYS A 211 -8.14 -2.03 9.04
CA LYS A 211 -7.51 -0.85 8.46
C LYS A 211 -6.00 -1.02 8.32
N ASP A 212 -5.32 -1.58 9.31
CA ASP A 212 -3.88 -1.81 9.27
C ASP A 212 -3.49 -2.79 8.15
N ILE A 213 -4.29 -3.85 7.95
CA ILE A 213 -4.10 -4.78 6.83
C ILE A 213 -4.35 -4.08 5.49
N ILE A 214 -5.45 -3.35 5.35
CA ILE A 214 -5.81 -2.63 4.12
C ILE A 214 -4.70 -1.63 3.76
N ASN A 215 -4.28 -0.79 4.70
CA ASN A 215 -3.22 0.18 4.49
C ASN A 215 -1.92 -0.52 4.07
N GLY A 216 -1.55 -1.60 4.77
CA GLY A 216 -0.37 -2.39 4.42
C GLY A 216 -0.42 -2.97 3.00
N MET A 217 -1.59 -3.44 2.55
CA MET A 217 -1.79 -3.92 1.18
C MET A 217 -1.78 -2.78 0.15
N LEU A 218 -2.43 -1.65 0.45
CA LEU A 218 -2.54 -0.54 -0.49
C LEU A 218 -1.24 0.24 -0.66
N GLU A 219 -0.39 0.30 0.36
CA GLU A 219 0.95 0.91 0.33
C GLU A 219 2.01 0.05 -0.38
N SER A 220 1.69 -1.21 -0.62
CA SER A 220 2.59 -2.21 -1.21
C SER A 220 2.29 -2.46 -2.69
N ASP A 221 3.27 -2.91 -3.45
CA ASP A 221 3.12 -3.23 -4.89
C ASP A 221 2.82 -4.72 -5.10
N ILE A 222 3.49 -5.55 -4.29
CA ILE A 222 3.40 -7.01 -4.31
C ILE A 222 2.76 -7.48 -3.00
N ILE A 223 1.74 -8.34 -3.12
CA ILE A 223 1.08 -9.00 -1.99
C ILE A 223 1.35 -10.50 -2.07
N GLU A 224 1.95 -11.05 -1.02
CA GLU A 224 2.26 -12.48 -0.93
C GLU A 224 1.42 -13.14 0.16
N PHE A 225 0.52 -14.03 -0.22
CA PHE A 225 -0.23 -14.84 0.72
C PHE A 225 0.50 -16.17 0.96
N ILE A 226 0.90 -16.40 2.20
CA ILE A 226 1.47 -17.67 2.68
C ILE A 226 0.39 -18.37 3.52
N VAL A 227 -0.20 -19.41 2.95
CA VAL A 227 -1.44 -20.00 3.46
C VAL A 227 -1.17 -21.41 3.97
N GLY A 228 -1.22 -21.60 5.28
CA GLY A 228 -1.21 -22.91 5.90
C GLY A 228 -2.50 -23.69 5.59
N THR A 229 -2.34 -24.99 5.33
CA THR A 229 -3.42 -25.87 4.88
C THR A 229 -3.91 -26.87 5.94
N LYS A 230 -3.42 -26.79 7.19
CA LYS A 230 -3.93 -27.63 8.28
C LYS A 230 -5.37 -27.23 8.64
N VAL A 231 -6.21 -28.26 8.79
CA VAL A 231 -7.59 -28.15 9.27
C VAL A 231 -7.58 -28.14 10.81
N ASN A 232 -8.47 -27.37 11.41
CA ASN A 232 -8.50 -27.20 12.86
C ASN A 232 -9.00 -28.49 13.54
N GLU A 233 -8.14 -29.16 14.33
CA GLU A 233 -8.46 -30.46 14.97
C GLU A 233 -9.57 -30.35 16.04
N ALA A 234 -9.86 -29.13 16.53
CA ALA A 234 -10.91 -28.87 17.52
C ALA A 234 -12.34 -28.98 16.97
N HIS A 235 -12.52 -29.06 15.65
CA HIS A 235 -13.79 -29.30 15.00
C HIS A 235 -13.83 -30.72 14.41
N GLN A 236 -13.99 -31.74 15.26
CA GLN A 236 -14.29 -33.12 14.86
C GLN A 236 -15.78 -33.28 14.49
N ASP A 237 -16.31 -32.43 13.62
CA ASP A 237 -17.61 -32.65 12.99
C ASP A 237 -17.36 -33.31 11.61
N PRO A 238 -17.87 -34.53 11.34
CA PRO A 238 -17.68 -35.24 10.07
C PRO A 238 -18.10 -34.47 8.80
N ASN A 239 -18.80 -33.34 8.94
CA ASN A 239 -19.20 -32.46 7.83
C ASN A 239 -18.20 -31.33 7.52
N LEU A 240 -17.01 -31.26 8.17
CA LEU A 240 -16.19 -30.05 8.18
C LEU A 240 -14.85 -30.08 7.38
N PRO A 241 -14.88 -30.00 6.03
CA PRO A 241 -13.82 -29.34 5.24
C PRO A 241 -13.93 -27.80 5.27
N VAL A 242 -14.92 -27.26 5.99
CA VAL A 242 -15.41 -25.88 5.86
C VAL A 242 -14.35 -24.83 6.17
N ASP A 243 -13.53 -24.99 7.21
CA ASP A 243 -12.55 -23.95 7.61
C ASP A 243 -11.45 -23.70 6.57
N LEU A 244 -10.93 -24.78 5.97
CA LEU A 244 -9.91 -24.69 4.92
C LEU A 244 -10.50 -24.15 3.63
N GLU A 245 -11.73 -24.55 3.30
CA GLU A 245 -12.47 -24.01 2.16
C GLU A 245 -12.79 -22.53 2.33
N ILE A 246 -13.24 -22.09 3.51
CA ILE A 246 -13.45 -20.68 3.84
C ILE A 246 -12.15 -19.88 3.66
N ARG A 247 -11.02 -20.38 4.20
CA ARG A 247 -9.71 -19.70 4.06
C ARG A 247 -9.28 -19.62 2.61
N ARG A 248 -9.36 -20.71 1.85
CA ARG A 248 -9.01 -20.70 0.41
C ARG A 248 -9.88 -19.75 -0.38
N ASN A 249 -11.19 -19.75 -0.11
CA ASN A 249 -12.16 -18.89 -0.77
C ASN A 249 -11.90 -17.41 -0.44
N ILE A 250 -11.59 -17.06 0.82
CA ILE A 250 -11.30 -15.66 1.14
C ILE A 250 -9.99 -15.19 0.52
N ILE A 251 -8.95 -16.03 0.51
CA ILE A 251 -7.66 -15.65 -0.08
C ILE A 251 -7.79 -15.48 -1.58
N LYS A 252 -8.56 -16.36 -2.24
CA LYS A 252 -8.88 -16.22 -3.66
C LYS A 252 -9.67 -14.93 -3.94
N ARG A 253 -10.69 -14.64 -3.13
CA ARG A 253 -11.46 -13.38 -3.23
C ARG A 253 -10.57 -12.15 -3.06
N LEU A 254 -9.70 -12.13 -2.06
CA LEU A 254 -8.73 -11.05 -1.84
C LEU A 254 -7.75 -10.90 -3.00
N HIS A 255 -7.24 -12.02 -3.53
CA HIS A 255 -6.39 -12.02 -4.71
C HIS A 255 -7.07 -11.32 -5.89
N ASP A 256 -8.33 -11.67 -6.17
CA ASP A 256 -9.06 -11.12 -7.31
C ASP A 256 -9.35 -9.62 -7.11
N ILE A 257 -9.80 -9.21 -5.91
CA ILE A 257 -10.04 -7.80 -5.58
C ILE A 257 -8.74 -6.97 -5.73
N LEU A 258 -7.65 -7.41 -5.11
CA LEU A 258 -6.37 -6.68 -5.12
C LEU A 258 -5.80 -6.56 -6.54
N LYS A 259 -5.94 -7.60 -7.37
CA LYS A 259 -5.46 -7.61 -8.75
C LYS A 259 -6.34 -6.76 -9.67
N GLN A 260 -7.66 -6.89 -9.58
CA GLN A 260 -8.60 -6.25 -10.51
C GLN A 260 -8.86 -4.79 -10.15
N ASN A 261 -9.16 -4.50 -8.89
CA ASN A 261 -9.59 -3.16 -8.46
C ASN A 261 -8.39 -2.27 -8.10
N TYR A 262 -7.32 -2.87 -7.57
CA TYR A 262 -6.17 -2.13 -7.03
C TYR A 262 -4.86 -2.35 -7.78
N ARG A 263 -4.88 -3.14 -8.87
CA ARG A 263 -3.74 -3.41 -9.77
C ARG A 263 -2.48 -3.88 -9.04
N LYS A 264 -2.65 -4.65 -7.96
CA LYS A 264 -1.54 -5.25 -7.21
C LYS A 264 -1.04 -6.51 -7.91
N GLN A 265 0.25 -6.79 -7.75
CA GLN A 265 0.80 -8.10 -8.09
C GLN A 265 0.57 -9.02 -6.90
N VAL A 266 -0.19 -10.10 -7.07
CA VAL A 266 -0.55 -11.00 -5.97
C VAL A 266 -0.02 -12.41 -6.25
N SER A 267 0.58 -13.04 -5.23
CA SER A 267 0.96 -14.45 -5.27
C SER A 267 0.41 -15.21 -4.06
N ILE A 268 0.16 -16.50 -4.22
CA ILE A 268 -0.33 -17.38 -3.16
C ILE A 268 0.58 -18.61 -3.11
N LYS A 269 1.09 -18.94 -1.92
CA LYS A 269 1.88 -20.14 -1.64
C LYS A 269 1.21 -20.92 -0.52
N TYR A 270 1.04 -22.23 -0.71
CA TYR A 270 0.41 -23.12 0.28
C TYR A 270 1.46 -23.88 1.09
N TYR A 271 1.21 -24.05 2.39
CA TYR A 271 2.09 -24.72 3.35
C TYR A 271 1.41 -25.85 4.11
#